data_AF-A0A062VEQ1-F1
#
_entry.id   AF-A0A062VEQ1-F1
#
_cell.length_a   1.000
_cell.length_b   1.000
_cell.length_c   1.000
_cell.angle_alpha   90.00
_cell.angle_beta   90.00
_cell.angle_gamma   90.00
#
_symmetry.space_group_name_H-M   'P 1'
#
loop_
_entity.id
_entity.type
_entity.pdbx_description
1 polymer ?
#
loop_
_entity_poly.entity_id
_entity_poly.type
_entity_poly.pdbx_seq_one_letter_code
_entity_poly.pdbx_strand_id
1 'polypeptide(L)'
;MKYRVLSISMLAGIAACQSSPQPATLTDASPETLSVLTGVLAAAVDRAQIQLGPGDLTKESVISVLPPRPGPLEGNSPAMPTIFDIVLMDGDCYVRERQSGEMFPLTGIACTPVEAN
;
A
#
# COMPACT_ATOMS: atom_id res chain seq x y z
N MET A 1 -21.34 -33.69 52.57
CA MET A 1 -20.94 -32.53 51.73
C MET A 1 -20.01 -33.01 50.63
N LYS A 2 -20.40 -32.85 49.35
CA LYS A 2 -19.50 -32.48 48.22
C LYS A 2 -20.28 -32.58 46.90
N TYR A 3 -20.85 -31.46 46.49
CA TYR A 3 -21.43 -31.27 45.15
C TYR A 3 -20.27 -31.09 44.16
N ARG A 4 -20.16 -31.98 43.16
CA ARG A 4 -19.28 -31.78 42.01
C ARG A 4 -20.04 -30.99 40.95
N VAL A 5 -19.83 -29.67 40.92
CA VAL A 5 -20.31 -28.79 39.87
C VAL A 5 -19.35 -28.92 38.69
N LEU A 6 -19.82 -29.49 37.58
CA LEU A 6 -19.08 -29.61 36.34
C LEU A 6 -19.41 -28.37 35.47
N SER A 7 -18.58 -27.33 35.58
CA SER A 7 -18.72 -26.11 34.78
C SER A 7 -18.19 -26.35 33.37
N ILE A 8 -19.09 -26.41 32.38
CA ILE A 8 -18.75 -26.42 30.95
C ILE A 8 -18.59 -24.96 30.53
N SER A 9 -17.34 -24.51 30.45
CA SER A 9 -17.00 -23.18 29.94
C SER A 9 -17.24 -23.15 28.42
N MET A 10 -18.31 -22.46 28.02
CA MET A 10 -18.67 -22.20 26.63
C MET A 10 -17.68 -21.18 26.04
N LEU A 11 -16.72 -21.64 25.24
CA LEU A 11 -15.84 -20.78 24.44
C LEU A 11 -16.59 -20.34 23.18
N ALA A 12 -17.18 -19.14 23.24
CA ALA A 12 -17.70 -18.46 22.06
C ALA A 12 -16.52 -17.96 21.21
N GLY A 13 -16.30 -18.60 20.07
CA GLY A 13 -15.33 -18.15 19.07
C GLY A 13 -15.78 -16.85 18.43
N ILE A 14 -15.04 -15.78 18.66
CA ILE A 14 -15.21 -14.51 17.97
C ILE A 14 -14.51 -14.67 16.62
N ALA A 15 -15.28 -14.79 15.54
CA ALA A 15 -14.74 -14.68 14.19
C ALA A 15 -14.31 -13.21 13.99
N ALA A 16 -13.01 -12.93 14.13
CA ALA A 16 -12.46 -11.65 13.74
C ALA A 16 -12.49 -11.59 12.21
N CYS A 17 -13.35 -10.73 11.64
CA CYS A 17 -13.22 -10.35 10.24
C CYS A 17 -11.84 -9.70 10.07
N GLN A 18 -10.92 -10.40 9.41
CA GLN A 18 -9.65 -9.82 9.01
C GLN A 18 -9.85 -9.14 7.66
N SER A 19 -9.84 -7.81 7.67
CA SER A 19 -9.93 -6.99 6.46
C SER A 19 -8.68 -7.18 5.62
N SER A 20 -8.79 -7.86 4.48
CA SER A 20 -7.66 -8.00 3.56
C SER A 20 -7.47 -6.72 2.74
N PRO A 21 -6.22 -6.29 2.47
CA PRO A 21 -5.98 -5.14 1.62
C PRO A 21 -6.52 -5.40 0.20
N GLN A 22 -7.44 -4.55 -0.25
CA GLN A 22 -8.07 -4.62 -1.57
C GLN A 22 -7.42 -3.61 -2.52
N PRO A 23 -7.13 -3.95 -3.79
CA PRO A 23 -6.63 -2.99 -4.76
C PRO A 23 -7.53 -1.75 -4.87
N ALA A 24 -6.93 -0.57 -4.96
CA ALA A 24 -7.63 0.70 -5.04
C ALA A 24 -6.95 1.66 -6.03
N THR A 25 -7.67 2.68 -6.49
CA THR A 25 -7.14 3.79 -7.28
C THR A 25 -7.35 5.10 -6.53
N LEU A 26 -6.55 6.12 -6.82
CA LEU A 26 -6.77 7.45 -6.25
C LEU A 26 -8.07 8.06 -6.79
N THR A 27 -8.76 8.82 -5.95
CA THR A 27 -9.95 9.57 -6.39
C THR A 27 -9.63 10.72 -7.34
N ASP A 28 -8.42 11.29 -7.21
CA ASP A 28 -7.92 12.37 -8.02
C ASP A 28 -6.38 12.31 -8.13
N ALA A 29 -5.83 13.01 -9.12
CA ALA A 29 -4.40 13.20 -9.31
C ALA A 29 -4.02 14.69 -9.17
N SER A 30 -4.62 15.38 -8.19
CA SER A 30 -4.27 16.77 -7.91
C SER A 30 -2.79 16.91 -7.51
N PRO A 31 -2.16 18.08 -7.74
CA PRO A 31 -0.77 18.30 -7.34
C PRO A 31 -0.53 18.05 -5.84
N GLU A 32 -1.51 18.34 -5.00
CA GLU A 32 -1.47 18.11 -3.55
C GLU A 32 -1.44 16.61 -3.22
N THR A 33 -2.36 15.83 -3.81
CA THR A 33 -2.41 14.38 -3.67
C THR A 33 -1.10 13.73 -4.13
N LEU A 34 -0.60 14.13 -5.30
CA LEU A 34 0.66 13.60 -5.83
C LEU A 34 1.88 14.01 -5.01
N SER A 35 1.87 15.20 -4.40
CA SER A 35 2.96 15.63 -3.51
C SER A 35 3.02 14.80 -2.23
N VAL A 36 1.87 14.49 -1.62
CA VAL A 36 1.83 13.63 -0.43
C VAL A 36 2.26 12.20 -0.81
N LEU A 37 1.69 11.65 -1.89
CA LEU A 37 2.04 10.33 -2.38
C LEU A 37 3.54 10.18 -2.65
N THR A 38 4.12 11.12 -3.40
CA THR A 38 5.55 11.08 -3.73
C THR A 38 6.43 11.23 -2.50
N GLY A 39 6.02 12.02 -1.50
CA GLY A 39 6.71 12.11 -0.21
C GLY A 39 6.72 10.79 0.56
N VAL A 40 5.57 10.10 0.63
CA VAL A 40 5.46 8.77 1.25
C VAL A 40 6.35 7.75 0.54
N LEU A 41 6.28 7.68 -0.79
CA LEU A 41 7.07 6.76 -1.59
C LEU A 41 8.58 7.06 -1.52
N ALA A 42 8.96 8.33 -1.48
CA ALA A 42 10.34 8.78 -1.33
C ALA A 42 10.94 8.30 -0.01
N ALA A 43 10.19 8.43 1.09
CA ALA A 43 10.58 7.89 2.39
C ALA A 43 10.65 6.35 2.38
N ALA A 44 9.68 5.69 1.76
CA ALA A 44 9.63 4.23 1.68
C ALA A 44 10.84 3.62 0.95
N VAL A 45 11.38 4.31 -0.06
CA VAL A 45 12.56 3.85 -0.82
C VAL A 45 13.86 4.51 -0.37
N ASP A 46 13.86 5.23 0.77
CA ASP A 46 15.00 5.96 1.32
C ASP A 46 15.71 6.89 0.31
N ARG A 47 14.92 7.69 -0.42
CA ARG A 47 15.44 8.67 -1.39
C ARG A 47 14.77 10.02 -1.22
N ALA A 48 15.56 11.10 -1.25
CA ALA A 48 15.04 12.46 -1.15
C ALA A 48 14.15 12.88 -2.33
N GLN A 49 14.43 12.35 -3.53
CA GLN A 49 13.65 12.60 -4.73
C GLN A 49 13.47 11.31 -5.52
N ILE A 50 12.28 11.15 -6.08
CA ILE A 50 11.91 9.99 -6.89
C ILE A 50 11.28 10.44 -8.19
N GLN A 51 11.25 9.53 -9.16
CA GLN A 51 10.48 9.68 -10.38
C GLN A 51 9.52 8.50 -10.47
N LEU A 52 8.24 8.80 -10.69
CA LEU A 52 7.25 7.75 -10.95
C LEU A 52 7.39 7.29 -12.41
N GLY A 53 7.12 6.00 -12.63
CA GLY A 53 6.93 5.45 -13.97
C GLY A 53 5.62 5.94 -14.59
N PRO A 54 5.38 5.62 -15.87
CA PRO A 54 4.13 5.94 -16.53
C PRO A 54 2.96 5.20 -15.85
N GLY A 55 1.80 5.84 -15.79
CA GLY A 55 0.56 5.27 -15.25
C GLY A 55 -0.43 6.37 -14.86
N ASP A 56 -1.72 6.07 -14.98
CA ASP A 56 -2.80 6.95 -14.49
C ASP A 56 -3.31 6.39 -13.16
N LEU A 57 -2.90 6.99 -12.04
CA LEU A 57 -3.22 6.49 -10.69
C LEU A 57 -4.69 6.62 -10.30
N THR A 58 -5.50 7.30 -11.12
CA THR A 58 -6.96 7.33 -10.97
C THR A 58 -7.65 6.11 -11.60
N LYS A 59 -6.90 5.33 -12.40
CA LYS A 59 -7.38 4.14 -13.14
C LYS A 59 -6.58 2.88 -12.83
N GLU A 60 -5.32 3.05 -12.45
CA GLU A 60 -4.39 1.97 -12.17
C GLU A 60 -4.05 1.94 -10.68
N SER A 61 -4.10 0.75 -10.08
CA SER A 61 -3.74 0.53 -8.68
C SER A 61 -2.26 0.26 -8.47
N VAL A 62 -1.43 0.37 -9.51
CA VAL A 62 -0.01 0.02 -9.46
C VAL A 62 0.83 1.27 -9.68
N ILE A 63 1.79 1.48 -8.80
CA ILE A 63 2.77 2.56 -8.89
C ILE A 63 4.14 1.94 -9.13
N SER A 64 4.85 2.48 -10.11
CA SER A 64 6.25 2.18 -10.34
C SER A 64 7.09 3.36 -9.89
N VAL A 65 8.06 3.14 -9.00
CA VAL A 65 9.07 4.14 -8.64
C VAL A 65 10.36 3.80 -9.36
N LEU A 66 10.76 4.65 -10.31
CA LEU A 66 11.92 4.40 -11.15
C LEU A 66 13.22 4.39 -10.34
N PRO A 67 14.23 3.64 -10.77
CA PRO A 67 15.57 3.72 -10.19
C PRO A 67 16.16 5.14 -10.39
N PRO A 68 17.18 5.51 -9.61
CA PRO A 68 17.95 6.72 -9.88
C PRO A 68 18.48 6.72 -11.31
N ARG A 69 18.65 7.91 -11.89
CA ARG A 69 19.29 8.03 -13.20
C ARG A 69 20.73 7.52 -13.10
N PRO A 70 21.20 6.70 -14.06
CA PRO A 70 22.60 6.29 -14.11
C PRO A 70 23.53 7.50 -14.09
N GLY A 71 24.61 7.41 -13.34
CA GLY A 71 25.63 8.46 -13.30
C GLY A 71 26.44 8.56 -14.60
N PRO A 72 27.26 9.61 -14.79
CA PRO A 72 28.04 9.81 -16.03
C PRO A 72 29.03 8.68 -16.37
N LEU A 73 29.45 7.90 -15.36
CA LEU A 73 30.37 6.77 -15.51
C LEU A 73 29.65 5.42 -15.46
N GLU A 74 28.33 5.44 -15.30
CA GLU A 74 27.51 4.24 -15.23
C GLU A 74 26.92 3.95 -16.61
N GLY A 75 27.17 2.74 -17.12
CA GLY A 75 26.68 2.30 -18.43
C GLY A 75 25.27 1.71 -18.36
N ASN A 76 25.08 0.52 -18.94
CA ASN A 76 23.82 -0.22 -18.87
C ASN A 76 23.51 -0.64 -17.43
N SER A 77 22.76 0.19 -16.70
CA SER A 77 22.34 -0.08 -15.33
C SER A 77 21.22 -1.14 -15.32
N PRO A 78 21.36 -2.25 -14.56
CA PRO A 78 20.33 -3.27 -14.44
C PRO A 78 19.26 -2.93 -13.38
N ALA A 79 19.27 -1.71 -12.84
CA ALA A 79 18.37 -1.31 -11.78
C ALA A 79 16.91 -1.38 -12.25
N MET A 80 16.09 -2.09 -11.47
CA MET A 80 14.66 -2.24 -11.73
C MET A 80 13.85 -1.24 -10.90
N PRO A 81 12.66 -0.84 -11.36
CA PRO A 81 11.75 -0.03 -10.54
C PRO A 81 11.26 -0.79 -9.30
N THR A 82 11.07 -0.05 -8.20
CA THR A 82 10.33 -0.56 -7.04
C THR A 82 8.84 -0.45 -7.32
N ILE A 83 8.09 -1.54 -7.10
CA ILE A 83 6.67 -1.60 -7.41
C ILE A 83 5.84 -1.55 -6.14
N PHE A 84 4.83 -0.68 -6.15
CA PHE A 84 3.85 -0.53 -5.08
C PHE A 84 2.44 -0.78 -5.61
N ASP A 85 1.58 -1.32 -4.76
CA ASP A 85 0.14 -1.41 -4.99
C ASP A 85 -0.56 -0.35 -4.13
N ILE A 86 -1.48 0.42 -4.69
CA ILE A 86 -2.45 1.22 -3.93
C ILE A 86 -3.51 0.26 -3.42
N VAL A 87 -3.73 0.25 -2.11
CA VAL A 87 -4.69 -0.62 -1.46
C VAL A 87 -5.57 0.14 -0.49
N LEU A 88 -6.81 -0.30 -0.38
CA LEU A 88 -7.74 0.12 0.66
C LEU A 88 -7.77 -0.96 1.75
N MET A 89 -7.61 -0.56 3.00
CA MET A 89 -7.72 -1.42 4.18
C MET A 89 -8.50 -0.66 5.26
N ASP A 90 -9.60 -1.25 5.74
CA ASP A 90 -10.45 -0.64 6.77
C ASP A 90 -10.97 0.77 6.44
N GLY A 91 -11.06 1.10 5.15
CA GLY A 91 -11.48 2.43 4.66
C GLY A 91 -10.35 3.43 4.52
N ASP A 92 -9.14 3.08 4.94
CA ASP A 92 -7.93 3.89 4.82
C ASP A 92 -7.09 3.47 3.60
N CYS A 93 -6.41 4.45 3.01
CA CYS A 93 -5.58 4.25 1.82
C CYS A 93 -4.13 4.03 2.19
N TYR A 94 -3.51 3.05 1.53
CA TYR A 94 -2.11 2.71 1.70
C TYR A 94 -1.45 2.49 0.35
N VAL A 95 -0.12 2.63 0.34
CA VAL A 95 0.72 1.97 -0.66
C VAL A 95 1.40 0.78 -0.02
N ARG A 96 1.34 -0.37 -0.68
CA ARG A 96 2.00 -1.60 -0.26
C ARG A 96 3.15 -1.90 -1.20
N GLU A 97 4.38 -1.98 -0.69
CA GLU A 97 5.50 -2.42 -1.50
C GLU A 97 5.30 -3.89 -1.89
N ARG A 98 5.36 -4.21 -3.18
CA ARG A 98 5.00 -5.55 -3.68
C ARG A 98 6.01 -6.63 -3.26
N GLN A 99 7.28 -6.26 -3.07
CA GLN A 99 8.33 -7.23 -2.73
C GLN A 99 8.34 -7.60 -1.25
N SER A 100 8.31 -6.59 -0.36
CA SER A 100 8.36 -6.81 1.09
C SER A 100 6.97 -7.01 1.72
N GLY A 101 5.92 -6.50 1.08
CA GLY A 101 4.58 -6.41 1.66
C GLY A 101 4.41 -5.27 2.66
N GLU A 102 5.44 -4.43 2.87
CA GLU A 102 5.37 -3.30 3.78
C GLU A 102 4.31 -2.28 3.32
N MET A 103 3.53 -1.75 4.27
CA MET A 103 2.43 -0.84 4.00
C MET A 103 2.71 0.55 4.57
N PHE A 104 2.52 1.57 3.75
CA PHE A 104 2.72 2.96 4.11
C PHE A 104 1.39 3.72 3.95
N PRO A 105 0.91 4.41 5.00
CA PRO A 105 -0.37 5.11 4.96
C PRO A 105 -0.30 6.34 4.05
N LEU A 106 -1.37 6.56 3.28
CA LEU A 106 -1.58 7.75 2.47
C LEU A 106 -2.51 8.73 3.21
N THR A 107 -2.05 9.25 4.34
CA THR A 107 -2.86 10.12 5.21
C THR A 107 -3.40 11.33 4.45
N GLY A 108 -4.73 11.50 4.48
CA GLY A 108 -5.41 12.62 3.81
C GLY A 108 -5.66 12.43 2.32
N ILE A 109 -5.29 11.29 1.74
CA ILE A 109 -5.61 10.92 0.36
C ILE A 109 -6.79 9.94 0.37
N ALA A 110 -7.77 10.18 -0.49
CA ALA A 110 -8.87 9.26 -0.73
C ALA A 110 -8.57 8.32 -1.91
N CYS A 111 -9.02 7.08 -1.79
CA CYS A 111 -8.92 6.06 -2.82
C CYS A 111 -10.19 5.23 -2.86
N THR A 112 -10.49 4.70 -4.03
CA THR A 112 -11.67 3.87 -4.29
C THR A 112 -11.23 2.46 -4.67
N PRO A 113 -11.90 1.42 -4.18
CA PRO A 113 -11.57 0.06 -4.59
C PRO A 113 -11.67 -0.09 -6.12
N VAL A 114 -10.74 -0.84 -6.71
CA VAL A 114 -10.89 -1.28 -8.10
C VAL A 114 -12.04 -2.28 -8.16
N GLU A 115 -12.99 -2.08 -9.07
CA GLU A 115 -14.03 -3.09 -9.31
C GLU A 115 -13.38 -4.39 -9.80
N ALA A 116 -13.65 -5.49 -9.09
CA ALA A 116 -13.27 -6.81 -9.55
C ALA A 116 -14.13 -7.16 -10.76
N ASN A 117 -13.53 -7.11 -11.96
CA ASN A 117 -14.16 -7.65 -13.17
C ASN A 117 -14.27 -9.17 -13.12
#